data_AF-A0A0M4JS81-F1
#
_entry.id   AF-A0A0M4JS81-F1
#
_cell.length_a   1.000
_cell.length_b   1.000
_cell.length_c   1.000
_cell.angle_alpha   90.00
_cell.angle_beta   90.00
_cell.angle_gamma   90.00
#
_symmetry.space_group_name_H-M   'P 1'
#
loop_
_entity.id
_entity.type
_entity.pdbx_description
1 polymer ?
#
loop_
_entity_poly.entity_id
_entity_poly.type
_entity_poly.pdbx_seq_one_letter_code
_entity_poly.pdbx_strand_id
1 'polypeptide(L)'
;MAEKNKFYSILDYRPQFENIVDALVPDIQFSYSAIMNNSTIQTYFNMISLEYYGYEYYQLLRLNKLEFKVSERSLNLTVLEMVYNIITQIIARKWRYSEYIAYDMYILPLRIKKYIKAMNYEFIEYETAGKKPILKLVGQPSRIVVEELVDEFHDDRLNYVIEQFRSTSEDEVEMKLILFKSISLFAHEGEALIYQKFGKYFADNFFKDVKSLETYKAENLSAKEKKHVSKIINDIFNITLLSVLLMSDAMKTGVWKKMKDAEKRRMELESTQKTIEEANKKLQAISQIEKKVKAIEAK
;
A
#
# COMPACT_ATOMS: atom_id res chain seq x y z
N MET A 1 18.91 -36.43 -24.63
CA MET A 1 19.01 -35.40 -25.70
C MET A 1 17.79 -34.51 -25.52
N ALA A 2 17.83 -33.41 -24.77
CA ALA A 2 18.51 -32.13 -24.98
C ALA A 2 17.96 -31.36 -26.20
N GLU A 3 16.98 -30.49 -25.96
CA GLU A 3 16.93 -29.20 -26.65
C GLU A 3 16.83 -28.08 -25.61
N LYS A 4 17.81 -27.18 -25.74
CA LYS A 4 18.11 -26.04 -24.90
C LYS A 4 17.13 -24.92 -25.20
N ASN A 5 16.23 -24.60 -24.27
CA ASN A 5 15.79 -23.23 -24.14
C ASN A 5 16.85 -22.49 -23.33
N LYS A 6 17.66 -21.70 -24.04
CA LYS A 6 18.61 -20.78 -23.45
C LYS A 6 17.84 -19.83 -22.53
N PHE A 7 18.04 -20.00 -21.23
CA PHE A 7 17.69 -19.01 -20.24
C PHE A 7 18.56 -17.78 -20.53
N TYR A 8 17.97 -16.75 -21.15
CA TYR A 8 18.58 -15.43 -21.14
C TYR A 8 18.45 -14.91 -19.71
N SER A 9 19.60 -14.80 -19.07
CA SER A 9 19.82 -14.27 -17.74
C SER A 9 19.05 -12.96 -17.50
N ILE A 10 18.21 -12.94 -16.46
CA ILE A 10 17.62 -11.73 -15.86
C ILE A 10 18.66 -10.96 -15.00
N LEU A 11 19.93 -11.38 -14.99
CA LEU A 11 20.96 -10.69 -14.20
C LEU A 11 21.33 -9.28 -14.65
N ASP A 12 20.82 -8.77 -15.78
CA ASP A 12 21.21 -7.43 -16.27
C ASP A 12 20.13 -6.35 -16.18
N TYR A 13 19.05 -6.58 -15.44
CA TYR A 13 18.20 -5.49 -14.93
C TYR A 13 17.78 -5.77 -13.49
N ARG A 14 18.76 -5.93 -12.61
CA ARG A 14 18.54 -5.77 -11.17
C ARG A 14 18.17 -4.30 -10.91
N PRO A 15 17.05 -4.01 -10.24
CA PRO A 15 16.72 -2.65 -9.87
C PRO A 15 17.88 -2.09 -9.05
N GLN A 16 18.25 -0.83 -9.28
CA GLN A 16 19.33 -0.14 -8.55
C GLN A 16 19.15 -0.15 -7.01
N PHE A 17 18.02 -0.64 -6.50
CA PHE A 17 17.69 -0.87 -5.09
C PHE A 17 18.48 -2.01 -4.42
N GLU A 18 18.70 -3.16 -5.07
CA GLU A 18 19.50 -4.26 -4.48
C GLU A 18 20.94 -3.83 -4.27
N ASN A 19 21.56 -3.17 -5.26
CA ASN A 19 22.96 -2.72 -5.18
C ASN A 19 23.20 -1.67 -4.08
N ILE A 20 22.21 -0.81 -3.79
CA ILE A 20 22.31 0.19 -2.72
C ILE A 20 22.17 -0.47 -1.35
N VAL A 21 21.23 -1.41 -1.18
CA VAL A 21 21.02 -2.13 0.08
C VAL A 21 22.18 -3.08 0.36
N ASP A 22 22.64 -3.83 -0.65
CA ASP A 22 23.76 -4.77 -0.54
C ASP A 22 25.09 -4.08 -0.21
N ALA A 23 25.28 -2.81 -0.63
CA ALA A 23 26.44 -2.00 -0.24
C ALA A 23 26.26 -1.29 1.12
N LEU A 24 25.06 -0.78 1.43
CA LEU A 24 24.81 -0.02 2.66
C LEU A 24 24.75 -0.89 3.91
N VAL A 25 24.25 -2.13 3.83
CA VAL A 25 24.13 -3.01 4.99
C VAL A 25 25.50 -3.33 5.61
N PRO A 26 26.51 -3.79 4.84
CA PRO A 26 27.86 -3.97 5.36
C PRO A 26 28.49 -2.68 5.89
N ASP A 27 28.32 -1.56 5.18
CA ASP A 27 28.83 -0.25 5.59
C ASP A 27 28.27 0.22 6.93
N ILE A 28 26.97 0.04 7.13
CA ILE A 28 26.27 0.37 8.38
C ILE A 28 26.73 -0.57 9.50
N GLN A 29 26.86 -1.87 9.23
CA GLN A 29 27.37 -2.85 10.19
C GLN A 29 28.80 -2.55 10.63
N PHE A 30 29.65 -2.17 9.67
CA PHE A 30 31.04 -1.81 9.94
C PHE A 30 31.12 -0.58 10.84
N SER A 31 30.47 0.53 10.45
CA SER A 31 30.47 1.75 11.26
C SER A 31 29.85 1.54 12.63
N TYR A 32 28.73 0.81 12.72
CA TYR A 32 28.11 0.48 14.00
C TYR A 32 29.05 -0.33 14.89
N SER A 33 29.71 -1.36 14.35
CA SER A 33 30.66 -2.17 15.12
C SER A 33 31.88 -1.37 15.58
N ALA A 34 32.43 -0.52 14.71
CA ALA A 34 33.56 0.36 15.05
C ALA A 34 33.20 1.33 16.19
N ILE A 35 32.01 1.92 16.14
CA ILE A 35 31.50 2.81 17.18
C ILE A 35 31.26 2.04 18.49
N MET A 36 30.57 0.90 18.41
CA MET A 36 30.23 0.12 19.59
C MET A 36 31.44 -0.59 20.20
N ASN A 37 32.57 -0.73 19.52
CA ASN A 37 33.82 -1.22 20.12
C ASN A 37 34.52 -0.17 21.01
N ASN A 38 34.06 1.08 21.01
CA ASN A 38 34.60 2.13 21.86
C ASN A 38 33.84 2.23 23.20
N SER A 39 34.52 1.97 24.32
CA SER A 39 33.91 1.96 25.66
C SER A 39 33.31 3.30 26.09
N THR A 40 33.93 4.42 25.70
CA THR A 40 33.40 5.76 25.95
C THR A 40 32.07 5.96 25.23
N ILE A 41 31.97 5.53 23.96
CA ILE A 41 30.71 5.62 23.22
C ILE A 41 29.66 4.67 23.77
N GLN A 42 30.01 3.44 24.16
CA GLN A 42 29.07 2.52 24.81
C GLN A 42 28.44 3.17 26.06
N THR A 43 29.24 3.88 26.84
CA THR A 43 28.75 4.62 28.02
C THR A 43 27.74 5.69 27.60
N TYR A 44 28.06 6.47 26.57
CA TYR A 44 27.14 7.49 26.04
C TYR A 44 25.84 6.88 25.49
N PHE A 45 25.93 5.73 24.82
CA PHE A 45 24.77 4.99 24.34
C PHE A 45 23.84 4.60 25.48
N ASN A 46 24.39 4.05 26.57
CA ASN A 46 23.59 3.67 27.73
C ASN A 46 22.98 4.90 28.42
N MET A 47 23.74 5.99 28.58
CA MET A 47 23.23 7.22 29.21
C MET A 47 22.07 7.84 28.43
N ILE A 48 22.23 8.01 27.12
CA ILE A 48 21.18 8.59 26.27
C ILE A 48 20.01 7.60 26.15
N SER A 49 20.29 6.30 26.05
CA SER A 49 19.22 5.31 26.00
C SER A 49 18.36 5.33 27.27
N LEU A 50 18.99 5.40 28.44
CA LEU A 50 18.28 5.51 29.70
C LEU A 50 17.44 6.79 29.76
N GLU A 51 18.01 7.89 29.25
CA GLU A 51 17.36 9.20 29.24
C GLU A 51 16.12 9.27 28.33
N TYR A 52 16.15 8.61 27.18
CA TYR A 52 15.10 8.70 26.15
C TYR A 52 14.14 7.50 26.11
N TYR A 53 14.63 6.31 26.48
CA TYR A 53 13.90 5.04 26.38
C TYR A 53 13.72 4.35 27.74
N GLY A 54 14.22 4.92 28.83
CA GLY A 54 14.00 4.45 30.20
C GLY A 54 14.83 3.23 30.62
N TYR A 55 15.69 2.72 29.74
CA TYR A 55 16.57 1.58 29.99
C TYR A 55 17.90 1.74 29.26
N GLU A 56 18.96 1.09 29.76
CA GLU A 56 20.23 1.01 29.05
C GLU A 56 20.08 0.32 27.70
N TYR A 57 20.88 0.74 26.73
CA TYR A 57 20.75 0.30 25.33
C TYR A 57 20.86 -1.22 25.19
N TYR A 58 21.89 -1.83 25.77
CA TYR A 58 22.06 -3.29 25.71
C TYR A 58 21.01 -4.05 26.52
N GLN A 59 20.47 -3.45 27.58
CA GLN A 59 19.38 -4.05 28.33
C GLN A 59 18.09 -4.07 27.48
N LEU A 60 17.79 -2.99 26.75
CA LEU A 60 16.66 -2.95 25.81
C LEU A 60 16.77 -4.02 24.73
N LEU A 61 17.95 -4.17 24.13
CA LEU A 61 18.18 -5.20 23.12
C LEU A 61 17.93 -6.59 23.69
N ARG A 62 18.47 -6.88 24.88
CA ARG A 62 18.33 -8.19 25.53
C ARG A 62 16.89 -8.49 25.95
N LEU A 63 16.21 -7.54 26.59
CA LEU A 63 14.85 -7.71 27.10
C LEU A 63 13.85 -7.96 25.97
N ASN A 64 14.03 -7.28 24.85
CA ASN A 64 13.14 -7.37 23.70
C ASN A 64 13.62 -8.38 22.63
N LYS A 65 14.71 -9.12 22.90
CA LYS A 65 15.34 -10.07 21.95
C LYS A 65 15.62 -9.42 20.58
N LEU A 66 16.09 -8.19 20.59
CA LEU A 66 16.43 -7.44 19.39
C LEU A 66 17.89 -7.65 19.03
N GLU A 67 18.12 -8.07 17.79
CA GLU A 67 19.45 -8.15 17.20
C GLU A 67 19.62 -7.04 16.16
N PHE A 68 20.83 -6.47 16.07
CA PHE A 68 21.13 -5.42 15.09
C PHE A 68 21.00 -5.93 13.65
N LYS A 69 21.46 -7.16 13.42
CA LYS A 69 21.41 -7.87 12.14
C LYS A 69 20.25 -8.87 12.20
N VAL A 70 19.36 -8.81 11.21
CA VAL A 70 18.27 -9.79 11.06
C VAL A 70 18.66 -10.87 10.04
N SER A 71 19.35 -10.48 8.97
CA SER A 71 19.95 -11.39 7.98
C SER A 71 21.21 -10.77 7.37
N GLU A 72 21.87 -11.45 6.43
CA GLU A 72 23.00 -10.86 5.69
C GLU A 72 22.62 -9.58 4.92
N ARG A 73 21.36 -9.42 4.55
CA ARG A 73 20.86 -8.30 3.74
C ARG A 73 19.90 -7.37 4.47
N SER A 74 19.62 -7.60 5.76
CA SER A 74 18.64 -6.81 6.50
C SER A 74 19.09 -6.45 7.92
N LEU A 75 18.77 -5.22 8.29
CA LEU A 75 19.04 -4.63 9.60
C LEU A 75 17.74 -4.38 10.34
N ASN A 76 17.79 -4.44 11.66
CA ASN A 76 16.61 -4.23 12.49
C ASN A 76 16.25 -2.74 12.56
N LEU A 77 15.11 -2.36 11.99
CA LEU A 77 14.66 -0.96 11.90
C LEU A 77 14.48 -0.30 13.27
N THR A 78 14.00 -1.02 14.27
CA THR A 78 13.85 -0.52 15.65
C THR A 78 15.23 -0.22 16.26
N VAL A 79 16.21 -1.07 16.01
CA VAL A 79 17.58 -0.84 16.47
C VAL A 79 18.20 0.35 15.73
N LEU A 80 17.98 0.47 14.41
CA LEU A 80 18.46 1.61 13.63
C LEU A 80 17.84 2.94 14.09
N GLU A 81 16.56 2.96 14.44
CA GLU A 81 15.91 4.14 15.03
C GLU A 81 16.61 4.56 16.32
N MET A 82 16.84 3.62 17.25
CA MET A 82 17.53 3.91 18.52
C MET A 82 18.96 4.41 18.28
N VAL A 83 19.73 3.72 17.45
CA VAL A 83 21.11 4.08 17.11
C VAL A 83 21.18 5.48 16.49
N TYR A 84 20.29 5.77 15.55
CA TYR A 84 20.23 7.07 14.89
C TYR A 84 19.92 8.20 15.88
N ASN A 85 18.93 8.03 16.74
CA ASN A 85 18.57 9.02 17.76
C ASN A 85 19.72 9.24 18.76
N ILE A 86 20.31 8.16 19.26
CA ILE A 86 21.40 8.23 20.23
C ILE A 86 22.61 8.96 19.64
N ILE A 87 23.08 8.57 18.46
CA ILE A 87 24.25 9.19 17.82
C ILE A 87 23.99 10.67 17.54
N THR A 88 22.80 11.01 17.06
CA THR A 88 22.44 12.41 16.80
C THR A 88 22.51 13.25 18.09
N GLN A 89 22.09 12.69 19.23
CA GLN A 89 22.21 13.34 20.53
C GLN A 89 23.65 13.48 21.02
N ILE A 90 24.51 12.46 20.82
CA ILE A 90 25.94 12.56 21.16
C ILE A 90 26.59 13.71 20.39
N ILE A 91 26.31 13.81 19.09
CA ILE A 91 26.83 14.87 18.20
C ILE A 91 26.28 16.24 18.62
N ALA A 92 24.96 16.35 18.83
CA ALA A 92 24.32 17.61 19.21
C ALA A 92 24.85 18.14 20.54
N ARG A 93 25.14 17.26 21.50
CA ARG A 93 25.72 17.60 22.82
C ARG A 93 27.24 17.83 22.78
N LYS A 94 27.89 17.63 21.62
CA LYS A 94 29.34 17.81 21.41
C LYS A 94 30.18 17.02 22.43
N TRP A 95 29.75 15.81 22.77
CA TRP A 95 30.48 14.96 23.70
C TRP A 95 31.82 14.52 23.10
N ARG A 96 32.86 14.43 23.94
CA ARG A 96 34.21 14.10 23.49
C ARG A 96 34.34 12.60 23.24
N TYR A 97 34.91 12.26 22.09
CA TYR A 97 35.24 10.90 21.70
C TYR A 97 36.49 10.91 20.81
N SER A 98 37.10 9.74 20.62
CA SER A 98 38.35 9.62 19.84
C SER A 98 38.17 10.09 18.40
N GLU A 99 39.17 10.80 17.86
CA GLU A 99 39.19 11.23 16.46
C GLU A 99 39.09 10.04 15.49
N TYR A 100 39.61 8.88 15.90
CA TYR A 100 39.56 7.65 15.10
C TYR A 100 38.14 7.20 14.75
N ILE A 101 37.16 7.44 15.63
CA ILE A 101 35.75 7.08 15.39
C ILE A 101 34.90 8.26 14.92
N ALA A 102 35.48 9.45 14.78
CA ALA A 102 34.74 10.66 14.47
C ALA A 102 34.08 10.61 13.08
N TYR A 103 34.77 9.99 12.11
CA TYR A 103 34.21 9.75 10.79
C TYR A 103 32.97 8.86 10.86
N ASP A 104 33.07 7.70 11.54
CA ASP A 104 31.96 6.76 11.67
C ASP A 104 30.76 7.37 12.39
N MET A 105 31.01 8.14 13.46
CA MET A 105 29.97 8.86 14.19
C MET A 105 29.19 9.83 13.28
N TYR A 106 29.85 10.52 12.35
CA TYR A 106 29.20 11.46 11.44
C TYR A 106 28.51 10.77 10.25
N ILE A 107 29.14 9.74 9.68
CA ILE A 107 28.65 9.08 8.45
C ILE A 107 27.51 8.11 8.73
N LEU A 108 27.49 7.46 9.92
CA LEU A 108 26.49 6.43 10.23
C LEU A 108 25.06 6.97 10.20
N PRO A 109 24.71 8.13 10.80
CA PRO A 109 23.37 8.70 10.68
C PRO A 109 22.95 8.95 9.22
N LEU A 110 23.88 9.38 8.36
CA LEU A 110 23.62 9.61 6.94
C LEU A 110 23.37 8.29 6.19
N ARG A 111 24.14 7.25 6.51
CA ARG A 111 23.95 5.90 5.96
C ARG A 111 22.63 5.29 6.42
N ILE A 112 22.28 5.43 7.71
CA ILE A 112 20.97 5.01 8.23
C ILE A 112 19.84 5.73 7.50
N LYS A 113 19.90 7.06 7.34
CA LYS A 113 18.90 7.82 6.57
C LYS A 113 18.75 7.32 5.14
N LYS A 114 19.87 7.04 4.45
CA LYS A 114 19.82 6.49 3.09
C LYS A 114 19.20 5.10 3.07
N TYR A 115 19.56 4.25 4.03
CA TYR A 115 19.02 2.90 4.17
C TYR A 115 17.52 2.92 4.48
N ILE A 116 17.07 3.68 5.49
CA ILE A 116 15.64 3.74 5.82
C ILE A 116 14.81 4.34 4.69
N LYS A 117 15.35 5.33 3.95
CA LYS A 117 14.69 5.89 2.77
C LYS A 117 14.62 4.87 1.64
N ALA A 118 15.67 4.06 1.43
CA ALA A 118 15.64 2.94 0.49
C ALA A 118 14.64 1.84 0.93
N MET A 119 14.40 1.71 2.24
CA MET A 119 13.37 0.84 2.82
C MET A 119 11.98 1.51 2.88
N ASN A 120 11.81 2.71 2.32
CA ASN A 120 10.55 3.50 2.29
C ASN A 120 10.00 3.90 3.67
N TYR A 121 10.89 4.17 4.63
CA TYR A 121 10.57 4.79 5.91
C TYR A 121 11.14 6.20 5.99
N GLU A 122 10.52 7.03 6.83
CA GLU A 122 11.02 8.36 7.16
C GLU A 122 11.03 8.61 8.66
N PHE A 123 11.91 9.51 9.09
CA PHE A 123 11.94 9.98 10.46
C PHE A 123 11.02 11.19 10.58
N ILE A 124 10.04 11.11 11.48
CA ILE A 124 9.22 12.25 11.88
C ILE A 124 9.56 12.66 13.31
N GLU A 125 9.45 13.95 13.61
CA GLU A 125 9.59 14.43 14.98
C GLU A 125 8.40 13.94 15.82
N TYR A 126 8.71 13.34 16.96
CA TYR A 126 7.76 12.80 17.91
C TYR A 126 8.19 13.16 19.33
N GLU A 127 7.23 13.48 20.20
CA GLU A 127 7.52 13.76 21.60
C GLU A 127 7.38 12.49 22.44
N THR A 128 8.42 12.14 23.20
CA THR A 128 8.35 11.08 24.22
C THR A 128 7.40 11.47 25.36
N ALA A 129 7.01 10.49 26.19
CA ALA A 129 6.23 10.75 27.41
C ALA A 129 6.89 11.76 28.38
N GLY A 130 8.22 11.92 28.29
CA GLY A 130 9.00 12.93 29.02
C GLY A 130 9.11 14.29 28.33
N LYS A 131 8.33 14.56 27.26
CA LYS A 131 8.39 15.78 26.41
C LYS A 131 9.75 16.03 25.74
N LYS A 132 10.55 14.99 25.52
CA LYS A 132 11.80 15.09 24.77
C LYS A 132 11.56 14.76 23.29
N PRO A 133 12.05 15.58 22.35
CA PRO A 133 11.91 15.31 20.93
C PRO A 133 12.79 14.12 20.54
N ILE A 134 12.17 13.13 19.89
CA ILE A 134 12.83 12.01 19.23
C ILE A 134 12.39 11.94 17.78
N LEU A 135 13.24 11.36 16.94
CA LEU A 135 12.88 11.07 15.56
C LEU A 135 12.34 9.64 15.50
N LYS A 136 11.02 9.52 15.34
CA LYS A 136 10.32 8.23 15.24
C LYS A 136 10.30 7.79 13.79
N LEU A 137 10.63 6.53 13.55
CA LEU A 137 10.54 5.93 12.23
C LEU A 137 9.07 5.63 11.93
N VAL A 138 8.57 6.16 10.83
CA VAL A 138 7.23 5.86 10.32
C VAL A 138 7.33 5.41 8.87
N GLY A 139 6.49 4.45 8.49
CA GLY A 139 6.35 4.10 7.08
C GLY A 139 5.82 5.31 6.31
N GLN A 140 6.37 5.58 5.12
CA GLN A 140 5.82 6.65 4.30
C GLN A 140 4.34 6.33 3.97
N PRO A 141 3.44 7.33 3.88
CA PRO A 141 1.99 7.11 3.72
C PRO A 141 1.61 6.26 2.51
N SER A 142 2.47 6.21 1.49
CA SER A 142 2.32 5.35 0.32
C SER A 142 2.35 3.85 0.65
N ARG A 143 2.90 3.46 1.82
CA ARG A 143 3.13 2.08 2.25
C ARG A 143 2.20 1.56 3.35
N ILE A 144 1.54 2.38 4.18
CA ILE A 144 0.50 1.88 5.11
C ILE A 144 -0.60 1.13 4.33
N VAL A 145 -0.94 1.65 3.16
CA VAL A 145 -1.87 1.04 2.19
C VAL A 145 -1.28 -0.25 1.56
N VAL A 146 0.03 -0.34 1.38
CA VAL A 146 0.68 -1.46 0.65
C VAL A 146 1.07 -2.60 1.59
N GLU A 147 1.58 -2.32 2.80
CA GLU A 147 1.88 -3.35 3.81
C GLU A 147 0.62 -4.04 4.34
N GLU A 148 -0.49 -3.32 4.52
CA GLU A 148 -1.78 -3.94 4.88
C GLU A 148 -2.29 -4.89 3.78
N LEU A 149 -1.96 -4.64 2.50
CA LEU A 149 -2.30 -5.50 1.37
C LEU A 149 -1.35 -6.71 1.23
N VAL A 150 -0.04 -6.51 1.49
CA VAL A 150 1.00 -7.56 1.41
C VAL A 150 0.74 -8.68 2.42
N ASP A 151 0.39 -8.32 3.66
CA ASP A 151 0.19 -9.29 4.74
C ASP A 151 -1.08 -10.11 4.59
N GLU A 152 -2.05 -9.67 3.77
CA GLU A 152 -3.38 -10.30 3.69
C GLU A 152 -3.67 -11.00 2.36
N PHE A 153 -3.08 -10.56 1.24
CA PHE A 153 -3.29 -11.22 -0.06
C PHE A 153 -2.14 -12.11 -0.51
N HIS A 154 -0.95 -12.05 0.14
CA HIS A 154 0.25 -12.82 -0.23
C HIS A 154 0.58 -12.80 -1.75
N ASP A 155 0.13 -11.77 -2.48
CA ASP A 155 0.24 -11.73 -3.94
C ASP A 155 1.17 -10.59 -4.36
N ASP A 156 2.45 -10.93 -4.55
CA ASP A 156 3.50 -10.05 -5.08
C ASP A 156 3.09 -9.37 -6.39
N ARG A 157 2.13 -9.96 -7.12
CA ARG A 157 1.59 -9.41 -8.37
C ARG A 157 0.79 -8.13 -8.16
N LEU A 158 0.00 -8.03 -7.09
CA LEU A 158 -0.80 -6.83 -6.82
C LEU A 158 0.11 -5.64 -6.50
N ASN A 159 1.15 -5.89 -5.70
CA ASN A 159 2.16 -4.89 -5.35
C ASN A 159 2.90 -4.38 -6.59
N TYR A 160 3.34 -5.32 -7.44
CA TYR A 160 3.96 -4.97 -8.72
C TYR A 160 3.05 -4.09 -9.56
N VAL A 161 1.77 -4.41 -9.68
CA VAL A 161 0.82 -3.58 -10.45
C VAL A 161 0.67 -2.18 -9.84
N ILE A 162 0.58 -2.07 -8.52
CA ILE A 162 0.46 -0.77 -7.82
C ILE A 162 1.69 0.10 -8.05
N GLU A 163 2.88 -0.46 -7.85
CA GLU A 163 4.14 0.25 -8.04
C GLU A 163 4.29 0.69 -9.49
N GLN A 164 4.08 -0.23 -10.44
CA GLN A 164 4.13 0.08 -11.86
C GLN A 164 3.12 1.16 -12.24
N PHE A 165 1.89 1.10 -11.72
CA PHE A 165 0.86 2.09 -12.05
C PHE A 165 1.23 3.49 -11.56
N ARG A 166 1.80 3.58 -10.35
CA ARG A 166 2.24 4.85 -9.76
C ARG A 166 3.51 5.41 -10.40
N SER A 167 4.42 4.54 -10.87
CA SER A 167 5.64 4.96 -11.57
C SER A 167 5.40 5.26 -13.06
N THR A 168 4.30 4.77 -13.63
CA THR A 168 3.92 5.02 -15.02
C THR A 168 3.61 6.52 -15.20
N SER A 169 4.23 7.12 -16.22
CA SER A 169 4.07 8.55 -16.48
C SER A 169 2.62 8.89 -16.85
N GLU A 170 2.19 10.14 -16.65
CA GLU A 170 0.81 10.54 -16.97
C GLU A 170 0.47 10.40 -18.47
N ASP A 171 1.48 10.51 -19.33
CA ASP A 171 1.37 10.39 -20.78
C ASP A 171 1.23 8.93 -21.26
N GLU A 172 1.59 7.95 -20.42
CA GLU A 172 1.56 6.52 -20.73
C GLU A 172 0.18 5.90 -20.41
N VAL A 173 -0.86 6.48 -21.02
CA VAL A 173 -2.27 6.16 -20.76
C VAL A 173 -2.60 4.69 -21.04
N GLU A 174 -2.00 4.11 -22.09
CA GLU A 174 -2.16 2.71 -22.47
C GLU A 174 -1.65 1.77 -21.38
N MET A 175 -0.47 2.07 -20.82
CA MET A 175 0.15 1.25 -19.77
C MET A 175 -0.67 1.31 -18.48
N LYS A 176 -1.13 2.51 -18.08
CA LYS A 176 -2.05 2.64 -16.94
C LYS A 176 -3.34 1.85 -17.12
N LEU A 177 -3.90 1.84 -18.33
CA LEU A 177 -5.10 1.06 -18.63
C LEU A 177 -4.85 -0.46 -18.51
N ILE A 178 -3.71 -0.95 -19.00
CA ILE A 178 -3.33 -2.37 -18.89
C ILE A 178 -3.20 -2.77 -17.41
N LEU A 179 -2.52 -1.95 -16.63
CA LEU A 179 -2.31 -2.17 -15.20
C LEU A 179 -3.63 -2.14 -14.43
N PHE A 180 -4.52 -1.17 -14.72
CA PHE A 180 -5.86 -1.15 -14.12
C PHE A 180 -6.66 -2.43 -14.44
N LYS A 181 -6.67 -2.88 -15.70
CA LYS A 181 -7.38 -4.11 -16.09
C LYS A 181 -6.88 -5.35 -15.36
N SER A 182 -5.62 -5.38 -14.95
CA SER A 182 -5.08 -6.50 -14.19
C SER A 182 -5.65 -6.59 -12.76
N ILE A 183 -6.25 -5.51 -12.24
CA ILE A 183 -6.86 -5.46 -10.90
C ILE A 183 -8.37 -5.19 -10.92
N SER A 184 -8.98 -4.98 -12.10
CA SER A 184 -10.40 -4.61 -12.19
C SER A 184 -11.34 -5.69 -11.65
N LEU A 185 -10.92 -6.96 -11.67
CA LEU A 185 -11.64 -8.07 -11.04
C LEU A 185 -11.92 -7.79 -9.55
N PHE A 186 -10.95 -7.21 -8.83
CA PHE A 186 -11.11 -6.90 -7.41
C PHE A 186 -12.13 -5.79 -7.17
N ALA A 187 -12.30 -4.86 -8.11
CA ALA A 187 -13.36 -3.85 -8.04
C ALA A 187 -14.75 -4.52 -8.03
N HIS A 188 -14.95 -5.54 -8.88
CA HIS A 188 -16.19 -6.32 -8.92
C HIS A 188 -16.37 -7.20 -7.68
N GLU A 189 -15.30 -7.82 -7.17
CA GLU A 189 -15.39 -8.60 -5.94
C GLU A 189 -15.79 -7.75 -4.73
N GLY A 190 -15.33 -6.50 -4.69
CA GLY A 190 -15.64 -5.48 -3.69
C GLY A 190 -16.99 -4.77 -3.87
N GLU A 191 -17.78 -5.12 -4.90
CA GLU A 191 -19.00 -4.39 -5.27
C GLU A 191 -19.97 -4.15 -4.11
N ALA A 192 -20.26 -5.19 -3.33
CA ALA A 192 -21.14 -5.09 -2.17
C ALA A 192 -20.66 -4.10 -1.13
N LEU A 193 -19.34 -3.98 -0.97
CA LEU A 193 -18.73 -3.02 -0.06
C LEU A 193 -18.91 -1.60 -0.56
N ILE A 194 -18.70 -1.39 -1.87
CA ILE A 194 -18.80 -0.05 -2.46
C ILE A 194 -20.24 0.47 -2.34
N TYR A 195 -21.23 -0.36 -2.65
CA TYR A 195 -22.64 0.01 -2.51
C TYR A 195 -23.04 0.34 -1.06
N GLN A 196 -22.54 -0.43 -0.09
CA GLN A 196 -22.89 -0.23 1.32
C GLN A 196 -22.17 0.95 1.98
N LYS A 197 -20.90 1.20 1.62
CA LYS A 197 -20.08 2.25 2.27
C LYS A 197 -20.16 3.60 1.58
N PHE A 198 -20.28 3.62 0.25
CA PHE A 198 -20.28 4.86 -0.55
C PHE A 198 -21.66 5.22 -1.11
N GLY A 199 -22.62 4.29 -1.03
CA GLY A 199 -23.99 4.50 -1.47
C GLY A 199 -24.20 4.28 -2.97
N LYS A 200 -25.48 4.12 -3.34
CA LYS A 200 -25.89 3.69 -4.69
C LYS A 200 -25.45 4.64 -5.81
N TYR A 201 -25.65 5.95 -5.64
CA TYR A 201 -25.31 6.92 -6.68
C TYR A 201 -23.82 6.93 -7.02
N PHE A 202 -22.96 6.84 -6.00
CA PHE A 202 -21.51 6.77 -6.21
C PHE A 202 -21.13 5.46 -6.89
N ALA A 203 -21.61 4.33 -6.36
CA ALA A 203 -21.31 3.01 -6.88
C ALA A 203 -21.73 2.84 -8.34
N ASP A 204 -22.92 3.28 -8.72
CA ASP A 204 -23.43 3.18 -10.09
C ASP A 204 -22.53 3.95 -11.09
N ASN A 205 -22.07 5.15 -10.71
CA ASN A 205 -21.15 5.94 -11.53
C ASN A 205 -19.76 5.28 -11.61
N PHE A 206 -19.24 4.82 -10.48
CA PHE A 206 -17.95 4.12 -10.42
C PHE A 206 -17.95 2.88 -11.31
N PHE A 207 -18.94 1.99 -11.19
CA PHE A 207 -18.99 0.77 -12.00
C PHE A 207 -19.28 1.04 -13.48
N LYS A 208 -19.95 2.13 -13.81
CA LYS A 208 -20.09 2.59 -15.20
C LYS A 208 -18.73 2.97 -15.80
N ASP A 209 -17.89 3.65 -15.03
CA ASP A 209 -16.55 4.04 -15.45
C ASP A 209 -15.60 2.84 -15.52
N VAL A 210 -15.62 1.94 -14.53
CA VAL A 210 -14.90 0.65 -14.55
C VAL A 210 -15.25 -0.14 -15.81
N LYS A 211 -16.55 -0.32 -16.09
CA LYS A 211 -17.01 -1.04 -17.28
C LYS A 211 -16.55 -0.37 -18.58
N SER A 212 -16.54 0.95 -18.63
CA SER A 212 -16.04 1.70 -19.79
C SER A 212 -14.55 1.41 -20.02
N LEU A 213 -13.73 1.48 -18.97
CA LEU A 213 -12.29 1.18 -19.03
C LEU A 213 -12.00 -0.28 -19.42
N GLU A 214 -12.79 -1.23 -18.93
CA GLU A 214 -12.65 -2.64 -19.29
C GLU A 214 -12.91 -2.90 -20.78
N THR A 215 -13.86 -2.19 -21.39
CA THR A 215 -14.19 -2.35 -22.81
C THR A 215 -13.14 -1.78 -23.77
N TYR A 216 -12.35 -0.79 -23.34
CA TYR A 216 -11.35 -0.16 -24.20
C TYR A 216 -10.17 -1.07 -24.49
N LYS A 217 -9.72 -1.15 -25.74
CA LYS A 217 -8.51 -1.90 -26.10
C LYS A 217 -7.29 -1.00 -25.96
N ALA A 218 -6.40 -1.31 -25.01
CA ALA A 218 -5.21 -0.50 -24.74
C ALA A 218 -4.32 -0.30 -25.99
N GLU A 219 -4.22 -1.33 -26.83
CA GLU A 219 -3.45 -1.32 -28.08
C GLU A 219 -4.02 -0.36 -29.13
N ASN A 220 -5.32 -0.03 -29.06
CA ASN A 220 -6.05 0.69 -30.11
C ASN A 220 -6.99 1.75 -29.52
N LEU A 221 -6.47 2.62 -28.66
CA LEU A 221 -7.25 3.74 -28.12
C LEU A 221 -7.37 4.89 -29.14
N SER A 222 -8.61 5.28 -29.44
CA SER A 222 -8.88 6.53 -30.15
C SER A 222 -8.49 7.75 -29.32
N ALA A 223 -8.28 8.91 -29.95
CA ALA A 223 -7.94 10.16 -29.25
C ALA A 223 -8.98 10.56 -28.19
N LYS A 224 -10.27 10.26 -28.45
CA LYS A 224 -11.36 10.50 -27.50
C LYS A 224 -11.26 9.57 -26.28
N GLU A 225 -10.94 8.30 -26.49
CA GLU A 225 -10.76 7.31 -25.42
C GLU A 225 -9.52 7.61 -24.59
N LYS A 226 -8.39 7.97 -25.22
CA LYS A 226 -7.17 8.40 -24.50
C LYS A 226 -7.45 9.56 -23.55
N LYS A 227 -8.17 10.58 -24.03
CA LYS A 227 -8.56 11.74 -23.20
C LYS A 227 -9.49 11.35 -22.05
N HIS A 228 -10.40 10.40 -22.29
CA HIS A 228 -11.27 9.88 -21.24
C HIS A 228 -10.47 9.11 -20.19
N VAL A 229 -9.66 8.13 -20.60
CA VAL A 229 -8.84 7.29 -19.69
C VAL A 229 -7.91 8.16 -18.86
N SER A 230 -7.14 9.06 -19.49
CA SER A 230 -6.21 9.97 -18.79
C SER A 230 -6.91 10.78 -17.68
N LYS A 231 -8.17 11.18 -17.89
CA LYS A 231 -8.94 11.95 -16.91
C LYS A 231 -9.35 11.14 -15.68
N ILE A 232 -9.74 9.87 -15.85
CA ILE A 232 -10.43 9.11 -14.79
C ILE A 232 -9.60 7.95 -14.21
N ILE A 233 -8.57 7.48 -14.91
CA ILE A 233 -7.90 6.21 -14.59
C ILE A 233 -7.23 6.23 -13.21
N ASN A 234 -6.62 7.34 -12.81
CA ASN A 234 -5.97 7.47 -11.51
C ASN A 234 -6.99 7.39 -10.37
N ASP A 235 -8.12 8.10 -10.49
CA ASP A 235 -9.16 8.12 -9.46
C ASP A 235 -9.82 6.74 -9.33
N ILE A 236 -10.18 6.12 -10.46
CA ILE A 236 -10.78 4.79 -10.47
C ILE A 236 -9.82 3.74 -9.91
N PHE A 237 -8.53 3.83 -10.24
CA PHE A 237 -7.50 2.95 -9.68
C PHE A 237 -7.38 3.11 -8.16
N ASN A 238 -7.31 4.34 -7.65
CA ASN A 238 -7.22 4.62 -6.22
C ASN A 238 -8.46 4.14 -5.44
N ILE A 239 -9.67 4.37 -5.99
CA ILE A 239 -10.92 3.87 -5.39
C ILE A 239 -10.94 2.34 -5.39
N THR A 240 -10.44 1.70 -6.44
CA THR A 240 -10.33 0.23 -6.51
C THR A 240 -9.41 -0.30 -5.41
N LEU A 241 -8.25 0.31 -5.19
CA LEU A 241 -7.34 -0.08 -4.10
C LEU A 241 -7.98 0.09 -2.73
N LEU A 242 -8.70 1.19 -2.52
CA LEU A 242 -9.42 1.43 -1.27
C LEU A 242 -10.52 0.39 -1.05
N SER A 243 -11.21 -0.04 -2.11
CA SER A 243 -12.17 -1.15 -2.05
C SER A 243 -11.50 -2.47 -1.65
N VAL A 244 -10.31 -2.77 -2.17
CA VAL A 244 -9.55 -3.97 -1.79
C VAL A 244 -9.19 -3.94 -0.30
N LEU A 245 -8.70 -2.81 0.20
CA LEU A 245 -8.36 -2.64 1.61
C LEU A 245 -9.56 -2.82 2.53
N LEU A 246 -10.69 -2.19 2.20
CA LEU A 246 -11.90 -2.33 3.00
C LEU A 246 -12.47 -3.75 2.93
N MET A 247 -12.31 -4.43 1.79
CA MET A 247 -12.70 -5.83 1.64
C MET A 247 -11.85 -6.71 2.56
N SER A 248 -10.53 -6.48 2.58
CA SER A 248 -9.56 -7.06 3.51
C SER A 248 -10.05 -6.94 4.97
N ASP A 249 -10.27 -5.71 5.43
CA ASP A 249 -10.73 -5.45 6.80
C ASP A 249 -12.07 -6.16 7.12
N ALA A 250 -13.01 -6.17 6.17
CA ALA A 250 -14.27 -6.88 6.31
C ALA A 250 -14.12 -8.41 6.40
N MET A 251 -13.11 -8.98 5.74
CA MET A 251 -12.77 -10.41 5.83
C MET A 251 -12.15 -10.74 7.19
N LYS A 252 -11.16 -9.95 7.64
CA LYS A 252 -10.53 -10.07 8.98
C LYS A 252 -11.54 -10.02 10.12
N THR A 253 -12.47 -9.08 10.04
CA THR A 253 -13.52 -8.89 11.04
C THR A 253 -14.69 -9.89 10.89
N GLY A 254 -14.65 -10.77 9.88
CA GLY A 254 -15.64 -11.82 9.66
C GLY A 254 -17.03 -11.33 9.22
N VAL A 255 -17.18 -10.05 8.87
CA VAL A 255 -18.46 -9.47 8.42
C VAL A 255 -18.65 -9.55 6.91
N TRP A 256 -17.62 -9.90 6.14
CA TRP A 256 -17.67 -9.94 4.68
C TRP A 256 -18.83 -10.77 4.12
N LYS A 257 -19.03 -11.98 4.65
CA LYS A 257 -20.12 -12.86 4.21
C LYS A 257 -21.49 -12.22 4.45
N LYS A 258 -21.67 -11.57 5.60
CA LYS A 258 -22.92 -10.86 5.95
C LYS A 258 -23.16 -9.69 5.00
N MET A 259 -22.12 -8.95 4.64
CA MET A 259 -22.21 -7.83 3.70
C MET A 259 -22.61 -8.31 2.31
N LYS A 260 -21.97 -9.37 1.80
CA LYS A 260 -22.32 -9.99 0.51
C LYS A 260 -23.77 -10.51 0.48
N ASP A 261 -24.19 -11.21 1.54
CA ASP A 261 -25.56 -11.75 1.63
C ASP A 261 -26.60 -10.63 1.71
N ALA A 262 -26.32 -9.55 2.45
CA ALA A 262 -27.21 -8.39 2.54
C ALA A 262 -27.36 -7.68 1.19
N GLU A 263 -26.27 -7.52 0.45
CA GLU A 263 -26.29 -6.91 -0.87
C GLU A 263 -27.02 -7.77 -1.90
N LYS A 264 -26.78 -9.09 -1.88
CA LYS A 264 -27.50 -10.03 -2.74
C LYS A 264 -29.01 -9.93 -2.52
N ARG A 265 -29.46 -9.88 -1.26
CA ARG A 265 -30.88 -9.68 -0.92
C ARG A 265 -31.41 -8.34 -1.44
N ARG A 266 -30.62 -7.26 -1.34
CA ARG A 266 -30.99 -5.95 -1.89
C ARG A 266 -31.24 -6.04 -3.40
N MET A 267 -30.32 -6.65 -4.15
CA MET A 267 -30.44 -6.83 -5.59
C MET A 267 -31.64 -7.72 -5.98
N GLU A 268 -31.89 -8.79 -5.23
CA GLU A 268 -33.06 -9.66 -5.44
C GLU A 268 -34.38 -8.92 -5.19
N LEU A 269 -34.43 -8.07 -4.17
CA LEU A 269 -35.60 -7.21 -3.90
C LEU A 269 -35.82 -6.18 -5.01
N GLU A 270 -34.76 -5.51 -5.47
CA GLU A 270 -34.85 -4.55 -6.58
C GLU A 270 -35.29 -5.22 -7.89
N SER A 271 -34.77 -6.40 -8.21
CA SER A 271 -35.17 -7.13 -9.42
C SER A 271 -36.63 -7.56 -9.35
N THR A 272 -37.06 -8.10 -8.21
CA THR A 272 -38.45 -8.49 -7.96
C THR A 272 -39.39 -7.30 -8.07
N GLN A 273 -39.02 -6.15 -7.49
CA GLN A 273 -39.80 -4.91 -7.61
C GLN A 273 -39.93 -4.45 -9.07
N LYS A 274 -38.85 -4.48 -9.85
CA LYS A 274 -38.90 -4.15 -11.29
C LYS A 274 -39.80 -5.10 -12.06
N THR A 275 -39.72 -6.41 -11.81
CA THR A 275 -40.60 -7.39 -12.45
C THR A 275 -42.08 -7.16 -12.08
N ILE A 276 -42.38 -6.82 -10.83
CA ILE A 276 -43.72 -6.44 -10.40
C ILE A 276 -44.18 -5.17 -11.11
N GLU A 277 -43.32 -4.16 -11.24
CA GLU A 277 -43.66 -2.91 -11.92
C GLU A 277 -43.90 -3.11 -13.42
N GLU A 278 -43.08 -3.93 -14.09
CA GLU A 278 -43.28 -4.31 -15.49
C GLU A 278 -44.56 -5.14 -15.69
N ALA A 279 -44.85 -6.08 -14.77
CA ALA A 279 -46.09 -6.84 -14.79
C ALA A 279 -47.31 -5.93 -14.59
N ASN A 280 -47.23 -4.96 -13.68
CA ASN A 280 -48.29 -3.96 -13.47
C ASN A 280 -48.49 -3.07 -14.69
N LYS A 281 -47.42 -2.64 -15.37
CA LYS A 281 -47.52 -1.90 -16.65
C LYS A 281 -48.22 -2.72 -17.73
N LYS A 282 -47.90 -4.01 -17.85
CA LYS A 282 -48.57 -4.92 -18.79
C LYS A 282 -50.05 -5.13 -18.44
N LEU A 283 -50.39 -5.33 -17.16
CA LEU A 283 -51.77 -5.46 -16.71
C LEU A 283 -52.59 -4.19 -16.96
N GLN A 284 -52.01 -3.00 -16.73
CA GLN A 284 -52.65 -1.73 -17.07
C GLN A 284 -52.88 -1.60 -18.58
N ALA A 285 -51.91 -1.99 -19.41
CA ALA A 285 -52.06 -1.97 -20.87
C ALA A 285 -53.17 -2.93 -21.34
N ILE A 286 -53.25 -4.14 -20.78
CA ILE A 286 -54.34 -5.11 -21.07
C ILE A 286 -55.69 -4.55 -20.64
N SER A 287 -55.80 -3.98 -19.43
CA SER A 287 -57.04 -3.36 -18.94
C SER A 287 -57.53 -2.22 -19.84
N GLN A 288 -56.60 -1.41 -20.39
CA GLN A 288 -56.94 -0.35 -21.34
C GLN A 288 -57.41 -0.90 -22.70
N ILE A 289 -56.84 -2.02 -23.15
CA ILE A 289 -57.28 -2.70 -24.38
C ILE A 289 -58.68 -3.30 -24.18
N GLU A 290 -58.93 -4.00 -23.07
CA GLU A 290 -60.24 -4.56 -22.75
C GLU A 290 -61.34 -3.50 -22.65
N LYS A 291 -61.05 -2.34 -22.04
CA LYS A 291 -61.98 -1.21 -22.01
C LYS A 291 -62.29 -0.68 -23.41
N LYS A 292 -61.32 -0.67 -24.32
CA LYS A 292 -61.53 -0.29 -25.72
C LYS A 292 -62.36 -1.32 -26.48
N VAL A 293 -62.13 -2.61 -26.27
CA VAL A 293 -62.91 -3.69 -26.89
C VAL A 293 -64.38 -3.67 -26.42
N LYS A 294 -64.62 -3.54 -25.12
CA LYS A 294 -65.99 -3.38 -24.58
C LYS A 294 -66.70 -2.13 -25.08
N ALA A 295 -65.97 -1.04 -25.32
CA ALA A 295 -66.54 0.18 -25.90
C ALA A 295 -66.90 0.04 -27.39
N ILE A 296 -66.31 -0.95 -28.09
CA ILE A 296 -66.62 -1.27 -29.49
C ILE A 296 -67.79 -2.26 -29.56
N GLU A 297 -67.87 -3.24 -28.64
CA GLU A 297 -68.99 -4.20 -28.57
C GLU A 297 -70.30 -3.59 -28.03
N ALA A 298 -70.23 -2.46 -27.33
CA ALA A 298 -71.40 -1.71 -26.84
C ALA A 298 -71.98 -0.71 -27.87
N LYS A 299 -71.46 -0.69 -29.10
CA LYS A 299 -71.95 0.11 -30.23
C LYS A 299 -72.63 -0.79 -31.25
#